data_AF-A0AAU9D1W6-F1
#
_entry.id   AF-A0AAU9D1W6-F1
#
_cell.length_a   1.000
_cell.length_b   1.000
_cell.length_c   1.000
_cell.angle_alpha   90.00
_cell.angle_beta   90.00
_cell.angle_gamma   90.00
#
_symmetry.space_group_name_H-M   'P 1'
#
loop_
_entity.id
_entity.type
_entity.pdbx_description
1 polymer ?
#
loop_
_entity_poly.entity_id
_entity_poly.type
_entity_poly.pdbx_seq_one_letter_code
_entity_poly.pdbx_strand_id
1 'polypeptide(L)' 'MTQATSVRFDDRINDLLNVYTESHSISKSEFIQAAVQEKLEDWLDIEKSDLAFKAWLDDNKRTLSWDETLKELNLENE' A
#
# COMPACT_ATOMS: atom_id res chain seq x y z
N MET A 1 5.03 12.51 -16.63
CA MET A 1 6.32 12.21 -17.28
C MET A 1 6.84 10.91 -16.68
N THR A 2 7.27 9.96 -17.49
CA THR A 2 7.91 8.73 -17.00
C THR A 2 9.43 8.94 -16.95
N GLN A 3 10.08 8.39 -15.93
CA GLN A 3 11.54 8.45 -15.76
C GLN A 3 12.12 7.04 -15.76
N ALA A 4 13.15 6.82 -16.57
CA ALA A 4 13.86 5.54 -16.60
C ALA A 4 14.79 5.41 -15.39
N THR A 5 14.79 4.24 -14.77
CA THR A 5 15.70 3.86 -13.67
C THR A 5 16.38 2.54 -14.04
N SER A 6 17.68 2.42 -13.72
CA SER A 6 18.45 1.19 -13.92
C SER A 6 18.73 0.54 -12.57
N VAL A 7 18.45 -0.76 -12.47
CA VAL A 7 18.70 -1.58 -11.28
C VAL A 7 19.56 -2.77 -11.67
N ARG A 8 20.43 -3.20 -10.75
CA ARG A 8 21.27 -4.38 -10.92
C ARG A 8 20.85 -5.44 -9.91
N PHE A 9 20.57 -6.63 -10.39
CA PHE A 9 20.30 -7.80 -9.58
C PHE A 9 21.48 -8.77 -9.67
N ASP A 10 21.69 -9.55 -8.62
CA ASP A 10 22.56 -10.72 -8.73
C ASP A 10 21.90 -11.81 -9.59
N ASP A 11 22.68 -12.82 -9.97
CA ASP A 11 22.23 -13.88 -10.86
C ASP A 11 21.01 -14.62 -10.29
N ARG A 12 21.03 -14.91 -8.98
CA ARG A 12 19.95 -15.62 -8.30
C ARG A 12 18.63 -14.87 -8.37
N ILE A 13 18.62 -13.58 -8.06
CA ILE A 13 17.41 -12.76 -8.10
C ILE A 13 16.94 -12.57 -9.53
N ASN A 14 17.86 -12.39 -10.48
CA ASN A 14 17.50 -12.28 -11.89
C ASN A 14 16.86 -13.57 -12.43
N ASP A 15 17.33 -14.74 -12.01
CA ASP A 15 16.75 -16.03 -12.37
C ASP A 15 15.33 -16.21 -11.80
N LEU A 16 15.12 -15.86 -10.53
CA LEU A 16 13.78 -15.86 -9.92
C LEU A 16 12.84 -14.89 -10.65
N LEU A 17 13.34 -13.70 -10.99
CA LEU A 17 12.58 -12.71 -11.74
C LEU A 17 12.19 -13.24 -13.13
N ASN A 18 13.11 -13.91 -13.85
CA ASN A 18 12.79 -14.57 -15.13
C ASN A 18 11.63 -15.55 -14.98
N VAL A 19 11.75 -16.51 -14.06
CA VAL A 19 10.74 -17.56 -13.82
C VAL A 19 9.38 -16.95 -13.48
N TYR A 20 9.36 -15.93 -12.63
CA TYR A 20 8.11 -15.26 -12.28
C TYR A 20 7.48 -14.58 -13.49
N THR A 21 8.25 -13.78 -14.23
CA THR A 21 7.74 -13.02 -15.38
C THR A 21 7.26 -13.91 -16.52
N GLU A 22 7.95 -15.03 -16.77
CA GLU A 22 7.54 -16.03 -17.76
C GLU A 22 6.25 -16.73 -17.36
N SER A 23 6.15 -17.20 -16.11
CA SER A 23 4.95 -17.90 -15.61
C SER A 23 3.71 -17.01 -15.57
N HIS A 24 3.89 -15.69 -15.44
CA HIS A 24 2.80 -14.71 -15.40
C HIS A 24 2.58 -13.97 -16.72
N SER A 25 3.39 -14.26 -17.76
CA SER A 25 3.32 -13.62 -19.08
C SER A 25 3.39 -12.08 -19.02
N ILE A 26 4.26 -11.55 -18.15
CA ILE A 26 4.52 -10.11 -18.00
C ILE A 26 5.99 -9.80 -18.22
N SER A 27 6.34 -8.55 -18.46
CA SER A 27 7.74 -8.12 -18.51
C SER A 27 8.33 -7.91 -17.12
N LYS A 28 9.67 -7.98 -17.02
CA LYS A 28 10.39 -7.58 -15.80
C LYS A 28 10.09 -6.15 -15.38
N SER A 29 9.97 -5.23 -16.33
CA SER A 29 9.66 -3.83 -16.07
C SER A 29 8.28 -3.66 -15.44
N GLU A 30 7.27 -4.39 -15.92
CA GLU A 30 5.91 -4.34 -15.34
C GLU A 30 5.92 -4.87 -13.92
N PHE A 31 6.58 -6.00 -13.67
CA PHE A 31 6.70 -6.54 -12.32
C PHE A 31 7.42 -5.57 -11.37
N ILE A 32 8.57 -5.02 -11.78
CA ILE A 32 9.34 -4.10 -10.94
C ILE A 32 8.56 -2.81 -10.67
N GLN A 33 7.84 -2.26 -11.67
CA GLN A 33 7.02 -1.07 -11.47
C GLN A 33 5.88 -1.33 -10.47
N ALA A 34 5.17 -2.45 -10.61
CA ALA A 34 4.11 -2.84 -9.69
C ALA A 34 4.65 -3.05 -8.27
N ALA A 35 5.77 -3.77 -8.12
CA ALA A 35 6.37 -4.03 -6.82
C ALA A 35 6.84 -2.74 -6.13
N VAL A 36 7.39 -1.78 -6.87
CA VAL A 36 7.77 -0.47 -6.32
C VAL A 36 6.54 0.32 -5.91
N GLN A 37 5.48 0.35 -6.72
CA GLN A 37 4.23 1.03 -6.38
C GLN A 37 3.62 0.45 -5.10
N GLU A 38 3.45 -0.88 -5.04
CA GLU A 38 2.91 -1.59 -3.88
C GLU A 38 3.69 -1.25 -2.61
N LYS A 39 5.02 -1.32 -2.65
CA LYS A 39 5.86 -1.06 -1.46
C LYS A 39 5.81 0.39 -1.00
N LEU A 40 5.63 1.34 -1.92
CA LEU A 40 5.45 2.76 -1.56
C LEU A 40 4.05 3.02 -0.99
N GLU A 41 3.02 2.40 -1.55
CA GLU A 41 1.65 2.47 -1.02
C GLU A 41 1.58 1.85 0.38
N ASP A 42 2.14 0.65 0.58
CA ASP A 42 2.23 -0.01 1.89
C ASP A 42 2.90 0.89 2.94
N TRP A 43 4.00 1.55 2.58
CA TRP A 43 4.72 2.45 3.49
C TRP A 43 3.85 3.65 3.91
N LEU A 44 3.15 4.27 2.96
CA LEU A 44 2.25 5.38 3.23
C LEU A 44 1.04 4.96 4.06
N ASP A 45 0.49 3.78 3.82
CA ASP A 45 -0.65 3.26 4.58
C ASP A 45 -0.27 2.92 6.02
N ILE A 46 0.93 2.38 6.24
CA ILE A 46 1.49 2.19 7.59
C ILE A 46 1.64 3.54 8.29
N GLU A 47 2.25 4.54 7.64
CA GLU A 47 2.43 5.87 8.22
C GLU A 47 1.09 6.52 8.60
N LYS A 48 0.09 6.46 7.72
CA LYS A 48 -1.25 6.98 8.01
C LYS A 48 -1.92 6.24 9.17
N SER A 49 -1.75 4.91 9.23
CA SER A 49 -2.30 4.09 10.31
C SER A 49 -1.69 4.49 11.65
N ASP A 50 -0.36 4.64 11.72
CA ASP A 50 0.35 5.07 12.93
C ASP A 50 -0.09 6.46 13.39
N LEU A 51 -0.27 7.40 12.46
CA LEU A 51 -0.78 8.73 12.75
C LEU A 51 -2.21 8.71 13.28
N ALA A 52 -3.10 7.94 12.64
CA ALA A 52 -4.48 7.78 13.07
C ALA A 52 -4.57 7.13 14.46
N PHE A 53 -3.75 6.10 14.70
CA PHE A 53 -3.66 5.43 15.99
C PHE A 53 -3.18 6.39 17.08
N LYS A 54 -2.15 7.20 16.80
CA LYS A 54 -1.68 8.23 17.73
C LYS A 54 -2.78 9.25 18.03
N ALA A 55 -3.47 9.76 17.02
CA ALA A 55 -4.58 10.71 17.22
C ALA A 55 -5.70 10.12 18.09
N TRP A 56 -6.02 8.84 17.91
CA TRP A 56 -6.99 8.13 18.74
C TRP A 56 -6.53 7.98 20.20
N LEU A 57 -5.24 7.69 20.43
CA LEU A 57 -4.67 7.68 21.77
C LEU A 57 -4.73 9.06 22.44
N ASP A 58 -4.42 10.11 21.69
CA ASP A 58 -4.45 11.50 22.15
C ASP A 58 -5.89 11.98 22.44
N ASP A 59 -6.91 11.41 21.75
CA ASP A 59 -8.35 11.60 22.03
C ASP A 59 -8.88 10.64 23.13
N ASN A 60 -8.01 10.20 24.05
CA ASN A 60 -8.35 9.29 25.15
C ASN A 60 -9.05 7.99 24.72
N LYS A 61 -8.71 7.48 23.53
CA LYS A 61 -9.28 6.25 22.97
C LYS A 61 -10.80 6.32 22.81
N ARG A 62 -11.34 7.49 22.47
CA ARG A 62 -12.77 7.69 22.26
C ARG A 62 -13.32 6.66 21.27
N THR A 63 -14.48 6.12 21.59
CA THR A 63 -15.26 5.24 20.72
C THR A 63 -16.61 5.87 20.46
N LEU A 64 -17.14 5.72 19.25
CA LEU A 64 -18.49 6.15 18.88
C LEU A 64 -19.45 4.98 18.98
N SER A 65 -20.68 5.23 19.39
CA SER A 65 -21.79 4.32 19.16
C SER A 65 -22.10 4.20 17.67
N TRP A 66 -22.93 3.21 17.30
CA TRP A 66 -23.34 3.03 15.91
C TRP A 66 -24.07 4.26 15.36
N ASP A 67 -24.99 4.84 16.14
CA ASP A 67 -25.74 6.04 15.74
C ASP A 67 -24.80 7.25 15.54
N GLU A 68 -23.84 7.45 16.45
CA GLU A 68 -22.83 8.51 16.31
C GLU A 68 -21.93 8.29 15.07
N THR A 69 -21.60 7.05 14.76
CA THR A 69 -20.81 6.70 13.56
C THR A 69 -21.57 7.02 12.29
N LEU A 70 -22.84 6.63 12.19
CA LEU A 70 -23.70 6.94 11.04
C LEU A 70 -23.84 8.46 10.85
N LYS A 71 -24.00 9.19 11.96
CA LYS A 71 -24.05 10.65 11.94
C LYS A 71 -22.77 11.27 11.39
N GLU A 72 -21.61 10.81 11.86
CA GLU A 72 -20.31 11.34 11.45
C GLU A 72 -20.00 11.04 9.98
N LEU A 73 -20.39 9.86 9.50
CA LEU A 73 -20.22 9.45 8.10
C LEU A 73 -21.30 9.99 7.15
N ASN A 74 -22.31 10.70 7.66
CA ASN A 74 -23.50 11.17 6.93
C ASN A 74 -24.32 10.03 6.30
N LEU A 75 -24.48 8.92 7.03
CA LEU A 75 -25.18 7.70 6.61
C LEU A 75 -26.48 7.43 7.41
N GLU A 76 -27.04 8.43 8.11
CA GLU A 76 -28.22 8.25 8.98
C GLU A 76 -29.51 7.83 8.26
N ASN A 77 -29.56 7.86 6.92
CA ASN A 77 -30.76 7.60 6.11
C ASN A 77 -30.61 6.46 5.08
N GLU A 78 -29.60 5.60 5.21
CA GLU A 78 -29.47 4.34 4.45
C GLU A 78 -30.10 3.16 5.20
#